data_AF-A0A3A4QPS4-F1
#
_entry.id   AF-A0A3A4QPS4-F1
#
_cell.length_a   1.000
_cell.length_b   1.000
_cell.length_c   1.000
_cell.angle_alpha   90.00
_cell.angle_beta   90.00
_cell.angle_gamma   90.00
#
_symmetry.space_group_name_H-M   'P 1'
#
loop_
_entity.id
_entity.type
_entity.pdbx_description
1 polymer ?
#
loop_
_entity_poly.entity_id
_entity_poly.type
_entity_poly.pdbx_seq_one_letter_code
_entity_poly.pdbx_strand_id
1 'polypeptide(L)'
;MLIFHQIETFLHHTPPHLQEIVLELSNIIFSVASDATEVVRWGGLSYFHAERGGIVSAGICQIGIHKEHVRLAFIHGAFYPTRVNSLVVLKNTSDLSKSIPMTMFRGMI
;
A
#
# COMPACT_ATOMS: atom_id res chain seq x y z
N MET A 1 12.10 6.25 3.98
CA MET A 1 11.65 5.12 4.84
C MET A 1 11.44 5.62 6.26
N LEU A 2 10.33 5.27 6.89
CA LEU A 2 10.11 5.58 8.31
C LEU A 2 11.14 4.85 9.16
N ILE A 3 11.41 5.38 10.35
CA ILE A 3 12.30 4.73 11.31
C ILE A 3 11.58 3.48 11.83
N PHE A 4 12.31 2.36 11.95
CA PHE A 4 11.79 1.05 12.38
C PHE A 4 10.80 1.13 13.55
N HIS A 5 11.10 1.95 14.57
CA HIS A 5 10.26 2.13 15.75
C HIS A 5 8.88 2.78 15.46
N GLN A 6 8.78 3.64 14.44
CA GLN A 6 7.51 4.25 14.04
C GLN A 6 6.62 3.24 13.31
N ILE A 7 7.22 2.35 12.51
CA ILE A 7 6.51 1.25 11.84
C ILE A 7 6.04 0.23 12.87
N GLU A 8 6.90 -0.18 13.81
CA GLU A 8 6.51 -1.08 14.90
C GLU A 8 5.33 -0.54 15.70
N THR A 9 5.38 0.74 16.07
CA THR A 9 4.29 1.39 16.81
C THR A 9 2.99 1.40 15.99
N PHE A 10 3.07 1.68 14.69
CA PHE A 10 1.90 1.65 13.80
C PHE A 10 1.34 0.23 13.63
N LEU A 11 2.20 -0.77 13.54
CA LEU A 11 1.84 -2.17 13.30
C LEU A 11 1.49 -2.94 14.57
N HIS A 12 1.70 -2.38 15.76
CA HIS A 12 1.54 -3.07 17.05
C HIS A 12 0.18 -3.79 17.22
N HIS A 13 -0.90 -3.21 16.70
CA HIS A 13 -2.25 -3.80 16.77
C HIS A 13 -2.65 -4.62 15.54
N THR A 14 -1.75 -4.76 14.57
CA THR A 14 -1.98 -5.49 13.33
C THR A 14 -1.65 -6.98 13.55
N PRO A 15 -2.47 -7.93 13.09
CA PRO A 15 -2.14 -9.35 13.13
C PRO A 15 -0.77 -9.66 12.47
N PRO A 16 0.07 -10.55 13.03
CA PRO A 16 1.43 -10.79 12.54
C PRO A 16 1.53 -11.07 11.03
N HIS A 17 0.63 -11.89 10.50
CA HIS A 17 0.60 -12.22 9.08
C HIS A 17 0.33 -11.01 8.17
N LEU A 18 -0.39 -9.99 8.63
CA LEU A 18 -0.57 -8.74 7.88
C LEU A 18 0.62 -7.81 8.07
N GLN A 19 1.30 -7.82 9.22
CA GLN A 19 2.54 -7.06 9.43
C GLN A 19 3.61 -7.50 8.43
N GLU A 20 3.80 -8.81 8.26
CA GLU A 20 4.74 -9.38 7.28
C GLU A 20 4.43 -8.89 5.86
N ILE A 21 3.16 -8.93 5.44
CA ILE A 21 2.75 -8.42 4.12
C ILE A 21 3.08 -6.93 3.98
N VAL A 22 2.81 -6.12 5.01
CA VAL A 22 3.10 -4.68 4.96
C VAL A 22 4.60 -4.42 4.82
N LEU A 23 5.44 -5.11 5.60
CA LEU A 23 6.89 -4.97 5.55
C LEU A 23 7.46 -5.39 4.20
N GLU A 24 7.00 -6.51 3.65
CA GLU A 24 7.42 -6.98 2.33
C GLU A 24 6.99 -6.01 1.21
N LEU A 25 5.77 -5.46 1.29
CA LEU A 25 5.33 -4.43 0.37
C LEU A 25 6.21 -3.17 0.46
N SER A 26 6.54 -2.71 1.67
CA SER A 26 7.47 -1.60 1.86
C SER A 26 8.81 -1.88 1.19
N ASN A 27 9.39 -3.06 1.40
CA ASN A 27 10.65 -3.47 0.78
C ASN A 27 10.58 -3.43 -0.75
N ILE A 28 9.50 -3.96 -1.34
CA ILE A 28 9.28 -3.91 -2.80
C ILE A 28 9.17 -2.46 -3.29
N ILE A 29 8.39 -1.62 -2.61
CA ILE A 29 8.24 -0.21 -2.98
C ILE A 29 9.61 0.48 -2.98
N PHE A 30 10.42 0.28 -1.94
CA PHE A 30 11.76 0.86 -1.85
C PHE A 30 12.76 0.27 -2.85
N SER A 31 12.57 -0.98 -3.28
CA SER A 31 13.39 -1.57 -4.34
C SER A 31 13.15 -0.93 -5.71
N VAL A 32 11.93 -0.41 -5.96
CA VAL A 32 11.54 0.23 -7.21
C VAL A 32 11.70 1.74 -7.16
N ALA A 33 11.43 2.35 -6.00
CA ALA A 33 11.49 3.78 -5.75
C ALA A 33 12.25 4.04 -4.43
N SER A 34 13.58 3.97 -4.50
CA SER A 34 14.46 4.12 -3.33
C SER A 34 14.37 5.50 -2.68
N ASP A 35 13.94 6.51 -3.43
CA ASP A 35 13.74 7.90 -2.98
C ASP A 35 12.32 8.17 -2.43
N ALA A 36 11.48 7.13 -2.33
CA ALA A 36 10.13 7.28 -1.82
C ALA A 36 10.12 7.80 -0.37
N THR A 37 9.27 8.77 -0.11
CA THR A 37 8.93 9.19 1.25
C THR A 37 7.76 8.37 1.75
N GLU A 38 7.94 7.70 2.88
CA GLU A 38 6.92 6.87 3.55
C GLU A 38 6.38 7.61 4.77
N VAL A 39 5.07 7.69 4.92
CA VAL A 39 4.40 8.35 6.05
C VAL A 39 3.15 7.59 6.50
N VAL A 40 2.87 7.61 7.79
CA VAL A 40 1.58 7.13 8.32
C VAL A 40 0.51 8.21 8.10
N ARG A 41 -0.51 7.92 7.30
CA ARG A 41 -1.66 8.81 7.05
C ARG A 41 -2.94 8.01 6.85
N TRP A 42 -4.05 8.56 7.36
CA TRP A 42 -5.39 7.98 7.23
C TRP A 42 -5.49 6.51 7.67
N GLY A 43 -4.72 6.11 8.68
CA GLY A 43 -4.70 4.72 9.16
C GLY A 43 -3.95 3.73 8.26
N GLY A 44 -3.16 4.22 7.31
CA GLY A 44 -2.31 3.42 6.42
C GLY A 44 -0.93 4.05 6.23
N LEU A 45 -0.12 3.42 5.38
CA LEU A 45 1.14 3.97 4.89
C LEU A 45 0.93 4.62 3.53
N SER A 46 1.50 5.79 3.32
CA SER A 46 1.49 6.49 2.04
C SER A 46 2.92 6.70 1.55
N TYR A 47 3.13 6.45 0.27
CA TYR A 47 4.42 6.56 -0.40
C TYR A 47 4.31 7.61 -1.51
N PHE A 48 5.24 8.57 -1.53
CA PHE A 48 5.23 9.65 -2.51
C PHE A 48 6.64 10.21 -2.73
N HIS A 49 6.88 10.88 -3.86
CA HIS A 49 8.15 11.59 -4.10
C HIS A 49 8.07 13.00 -3.50
N ALA A 50 8.62 13.21 -2.30
CA ALA A 50 8.52 14.49 -1.58
C ALA A 50 9.13 15.67 -2.36
N GLU A 51 10.15 15.43 -3.17
CA GLU A 51 10.75 16.48 -4.02
C GLU A 51 9.82 16.94 -5.17
N ARG A 52 8.85 16.09 -5.55
CA ARG A 52 7.95 16.36 -6.68
C ARG A 52 6.57 16.86 -6.24
N GLY A 53 6.24 16.73 -4.95
CA GLY A 53 4.95 17.15 -4.42
C GLY A 53 4.53 16.42 -3.15
N GLY A 54 3.25 16.54 -2.81
CA GLY A 54 2.67 15.87 -1.64
C GLY A 54 2.11 14.48 -1.96
N ILE A 55 1.53 13.85 -0.95
CA ILE A 55 0.93 12.50 -1.00
C ILE A 55 -0.04 12.35 -2.18
N VAL A 56 -0.77 13.41 -2.53
CA VAL A 56 -1.76 13.39 -3.61
C VAL A 56 -1.16 13.73 -4.97
N SER A 57 -0.27 14.72 -5.07
CA SER A 57 0.25 15.20 -6.37
C SER A 57 1.45 14.43 -6.88
N ALA A 58 2.20 13.78 -5.98
CA ALA A 58 3.38 12.98 -6.27
C ALA A 58 3.25 11.56 -5.68
N GLY A 59 2.01 11.08 -5.54
CA GLY A 59 1.71 9.79 -4.90
C GLY A 59 2.22 8.62 -5.72
N ILE A 60 2.97 7.73 -5.08
CA ILE A 60 3.41 6.45 -5.65
C ILE A 60 2.31 5.42 -5.39
N CYS A 61 2.06 5.10 -4.12
CA CYS A 61 1.02 4.17 -3.70
C CYS A 61 0.67 4.36 -2.22
N GLN A 62 -0.34 3.63 -1.76
CA GLN A 62 -0.76 3.58 -0.36
C GLN A 62 -1.02 2.14 0.06
N ILE A 63 -0.62 1.81 1.29
CA ILE A 63 -0.92 0.56 1.95
C ILE A 63 -1.97 0.82 3.04
N GLY A 64 -3.18 0.30 2.84
CA GLY A 64 -4.23 0.26 3.86
C GLY A 64 -4.26 -1.09 4.55
N ILE A 65 -4.30 -1.10 5.87
CA ILE A 65 -4.42 -2.33 6.67
C ILE A 65 -5.90 -2.48 7.06
N HIS A 66 -6.49 -3.61 6.68
CA HIS A 66 -7.85 -3.99 7.05
C HIS A 66 -7.81 -5.27 7.90
N LYS A 67 -8.93 -5.58 8.56
CA LYS A 67 -9.03 -6.69 9.52
C LYS A 67 -8.52 -8.04 8.98
N GLU A 68 -8.66 -8.30 7.69
CA GLU A 68 -8.33 -9.59 7.06
C GLU A 68 -7.45 -9.48 5.82
N HIS A 69 -7.05 -8.27 5.45
CA HIS A 69 -6.30 -8.06 4.22
C HIS A 69 -5.48 -6.77 4.24
N VAL A 70 -4.45 -6.75 3.41
CA VAL A 70 -3.72 -5.54 3.08
C VAL A 70 -4.18 -5.05 1.71
N ARG A 71 -4.39 -3.75 1.60
CA ARG A 71 -4.87 -3.08 0.39
C ARG A 71 -3.78 -2.19 -0.16
N LEU A 72 -3.28 -2.47 -1.35
CA LEU A 72 -2.37 -1.60 -2.08
C LEU A 72 -3.16 -0.78 -3.10
N ALA A 73 -3.13 0.54 -2.95
CA ALA A 73 -3.85 1.50 -3.78
C ALA A 73 -2.90 2.46 -4.50
N PHE A 74 -3.24 2.86 -5.72
CA PHE A 74 -2.49 3.83 -6.52
C PHE A 74 -3.36 5.06 -6.78
N ILE A 75 -3.02 6.20 -6.17
CA ILE A 75 -3.84 7.44 -6.24
C ILE A 75 -3.98 7.93 -7.69
N HIS A 76 -2.93 7.79 -8.49
CA HIS A 76 -2.92 8.16 -9.91
C HIS A 76 -3.31 7.01 -10.86
N GLY A 77 -3.77 5.87 -10.32
CA GLY A 77 -3.94 4.63 -11.06
C GLY A 77 -2.60 3.89 -11.27
N ALA A 78 -2.68 2.60 -11.60
CA ALA A 78 -1.52 1.81 -12.00
C ALA A 78 -1.54 1.63 -13.51
N PHE A 79 -0.39 1.84 -14.16
CA PHE A 79 -0.26 1.57 -15.59
C PHE A 79 -0.09 0.06 -15.80
N TYR A 80 -1.20 -0.68 -15.78
CA TYR A 80 -1.24 -2.03 -16.32
C TYR A 80 -1.44 -1.91 -17.84
N PRO A 81 -0.83 -2.77 -18.69
CA PRO A 81 -1.03 -2.71 -20.14
C PRO A 81 -2.51 -2.82 -20.57
N THR A 82 -3.42 -3.16 -19.66
CA THR A 82 -4.86 -2.91 -19.76
C THR A 82 -5.27 -1.82 -18.76
N ARG A 83 -5.77 -0.67 -19.25
CA ARG A 83 -6.16 0.48 -18.41
C ARG A 83 -7.25 0.12 -17.40
N VAL A 84 -6.88 -0.12 -16.15
CA VAL A 84 -7.81 -0.18 -15.02
C VAL A 84 -7.12 0.42 -13.79
N ASN A 85 -7.81 1.33 -13.09
CA ASN A 85 -7.34 1.83 -11.79
C ASN A 85 -7.36 0.64 -10.81
N SER A 86 -6.22 0.00 -10.57
CA SER A 86 -6.16 -1.24 -9.80
C SER A 86 -6.02 -0.97 -8.31
N LEU A 87 -6.97 -1.48 -7.54
CA LEU A 87 -6.83 -1.75 -6.12
C LEU A 87 -6.40 -3.21 -5.99
N VAL A 88 -5.20 -3.47 -5.44
CA VAL A 88 -4.77 -4.85 -5.18
C VAL A 88 -5.08 -5.18 -3.73
N VAL A 89 -5.99 -6.12 -3.52
CA VAL A 89 -6.25 -6.68 -2.19
C VAL A 89 -5.44 -7.95 -2.05
N LEU A 90 -4.40 -7.89 -1.22
CA LEU A 90 -3.62 -9.08 -0.87
C LEU A 90 -4.24 -9.71 0.37
N LYS A 91 -4.82 -10.90 0.17
CA LYS A 91 -5.18 -11.83 1.24
C LYS A 91 -4.13 -12.91 1.29
N ASN A 92 -3.62 -13.22 2.49
CA ASN A 92 -2.80 -14.41 2.66
C ASN A 92 -3.70 -15.63 2.40
N THR A 93 -3.56 -16.18 1.21
CA THR A 93 -4.18 -17.42 0.79
C THR A 93 -3.04 -18.28 0.27
N SER A 94 -2.89 -19.47 0.81
CA SER A 94 -1.98 -20.52 0.33
C SER A 94 -2.33 -21.03 -1.08
N ASP A 95 -3.03 -20.23 -1.88
CA ASP A 95 -3.52 -20.53 -3.21
C ASP A 95 -3.41 -19.28 -4.09
N LEU A 96 -2.21 -19.08 -4.65
CA LEU A 96 -1.84 -18.02 -5.60
C LEU A 96 -2.58 -18.10 -6.96
N SER A 97 -3.64 -18.91 -7.08
CA SER A 97 -4.33 -19.17 -8.35
C SER A 97 -5.65 -18.41 -8.57
N LYS A 98 -6.13 -17.62 -7.61
CA LYS A 98 -7.43 -16.94 -7.74
C LYS A 98 -7.30 -15.43 -7.66
N SER A 99 -7.13 -14.82 -8.83
CA SER A 99 -7.46 -13.41 -9.08
C SER A 99 -8.95 -13.18 -8.78
N ILE A 100 -9.26 -12.73 -7.56
CA ILE A 100 -10.61 -12.36 -7.15
C ILE A 100 -11.01 -11.07 -7.90
N PRO A 101 -12.22 -10.98 -8.48
CA PRO A 101 -12.62 -9.82 -9.27
C PRO A 101 -12.60 -8.52 -8.44
N MET A 102 -11.89 -7.53 -8.99
CA MET A 102 -11.80 -6.15 -8.50
C MET A 102 -13.19 -5.58 -8.23
N THR A 103 -13.49 -5.23 -6.98
CA THR A 103 -14.67 -4.43 -6.63
C THR A 103 -14.23 -3.00 -6.32
N MET A 104 -14.73 -2.06 -7.13
CA MET A 104 -14.47 -0.63 -7.00
C MET A 104 -15.19 -0.09 -5.75
N PHE A 105 -14.46 0.26 -4.68
CA PHE A 105 -15.04 1.05 -3.59
C PHE A 105 -14.87 2.53 -3.92
N ARG A 106 -15.94 3.13 -4.43
CA ARG A 106 -16.05 4.59 -4.64
C ARG A 106 -16.34 5.24 -3.29
N GLY A 107 -15.29 5.54 -2.52
CA GLY A 107 -15.40 6.45 -1.38
C GLY A 107 -15.47 7.88 -1.92
N MET A 108 -16.63 8.54 -1.80
CA MET A 108 -16.78 9.96 -2.07
C MET A 108 -15.78 10.76 -1.22
N ILE A 109 -15.05 11.65 -1.88
CA ILE A 109 -14.34 12.77 -1.27
C ILE A 109 -15.38 13.76 -0.75
#